data_AF-A0A955GUY0-F1
#
_entry.id   AF-A0A955GUY0-F1
#
_cell.length_a   1.000
_cell.length_b   1.000
_cell.length_c   1.000
_cell.angle_alpha   90.00
_cell.angle_beta   90.00
_cell.angle_gamma   90.00
#
_symmetry.space_group_name_H-M   'P 1'
#
loop_
_entity.id
_entity.type
_entity.pdbx_description
1 polymer ?
#
loop_
_entity_poly.entity_id
_entity_poly.type
_entity_poly.pdbx_seq_one_letter_code
_entity_poly.pdbx_strand_id
1 'polypeptide(L)'
;MKHMYPLQKNKGFVILFAVLVSSLILLISAGIFNIVQKEVVLSSYARESQRAFYAADSALECALYADVSGAVVTPTGPGTPFSANAPADGVFECAGDSIASTYLETSGGTADYDYPFVFRYYNTYNTNDNSCAYVLVEKNLKSTDLSMIETRITAVGFNICTDSSGVYSGDVNIPDFDNPTLLERRLSIIYTQ
;
A
#
# COMPACT_ATOMS: atom_id res chain seq x y z
N MET A 1 17.58 -77.18 38.19
CA MET A 1 18.80 -76.57 37.63
C MET A 1 18.47 -75.12 37.27
N LYS A 2 19.13 -74.14 37.92
CA LYS A 2 18.84 -72.70 37.77
C LYS A 2 19.90 -72.13 36.82
N HIS A 3 19.53 -71.87 35.56
CA HIS A 3 20.43 -71.27 34.58
C HIS A 3 20.61 -69.77 34.90
N MET A 4 21.82 -69.40 35.30
CA MET A 4 22.24 -68.02 35.50
C MET A 4 22.79 -67.48 34.17
N TYR A 5 22.08 -66.54 33.53
CA TYR A 5 22.54 -65.88 32.31
C TYR A 5 23.50 -64.72 32.66
N PRO A 6 24.65 -64.57 31.98
CA PRO A 6 25.59 -63.49 32.23
C PRO A 6 25.04 -62.15 31.73
N LEU A 7 24.90 -61.18 32.64
CA LEU A 7 24.51 -59.80 32.34
C LEU A 7 25.68 -59.07 31.64
N GLN A 8 25.55 -58.82 30.34
CA GLN A 8 26.52 -57.99 29.60
C GLN A 8 26.42 -56.52 30.03
N LYS A 9 27.50 -55.99 30.59
CA LYS A 9 27.60 -54.67 31.24
C LYS A 9 28.10 -53.51 30.35
N ASN A 10 28.10 -53.64 29.03
CA ASN A 10 28.77 -52.68 28.12
C ASN A 10 27.85 -51.80 27.24
N LYS A 11 26.58 -51.61 27.60
CA LYS A 11 25.60 -50.87 26.76
C LYS A 11 25.16 -49.48 27.27
N GLY A 12 25.67 -49.03 28.41
CA GLY A 12 25.24 -47.75 29.02
C GLY A 12 25.74 -46.49 28.30
N PHE A 13 26.95 -46.53 27.74
CA PHE A 13 27.57 -45.36 27.08
C PHE A 13 26.82 -44.92 25.82
N VAL A 14 26.29 -45.89 25.06
CA VAL A 14 25.56 -45.62 23.81
C VAL A 14 24.26 -44.85 24.08
N ILE A 15 23.59 -45.09 25.21
CA ILE A 15 22.35 -44.37 25.58
C ILE A 15 22.64 -42.91 25.87
N LEU A 16 23.70 -42.61 26.64
CA LEU A 16 24.10 -41.22 26.94
C LEU A 16 24.50 -40.46 25.67
N PHE A 17 25.24 -41.11 24.76
CA PHE A 17 25.59 -40.52 23.47
C PHE A 17 24.37 -40.27 22.59
N ALA A 18 23.43 -41.23 22.52
CA ALA A 18 22.19 -41.07 21.76
C ALA A 18 21.33 -39.91 22.29
N VAL A 19 21.23 -39.75 23.61
CA VAL A 19 20.49 -38.64 24.25
C VAL A 19 21.16 -37.29 23.94
N LEU A 20 22.49 -37.21 23.98
CA LEU A 20 23.24 -36.00 23.65
C LEU A 20 23.05 -35.59 22.18
N VAL A 21 23.17 -36.54 21.24
CA VAL A 21 22.94 -36.25 19.82
C VAL A 21 21.49 -35.83 19.58
N SER A 22 20.52 -36.50 20.23
CA SER A 22 19.11 -36.15 20.12
C SER A 22 18.79 -34.75 20.65
N SER A 23 19.39 -34.34 21.77
CA SER A 23 19.19 -32.99 22.32
C SER A 23 19.80 -31.91 21.44
N LEU A 24 20.96 -32.17 20.82
CA LEU A 24 21.57 -31.26 19.85
C LEU A 24 20.67 -31.07 18.61
N ILE A 25 20.16 -32.18 18.05
CA ILE A 25 19.24 -32.12 16.91
C ILE A 25 17.98 -31.35 17.29
N LEU A 26 17.42 -31.59 18.49
CA LEU A 26 16.23 -30.89 18.97
C LEU A 26 16.47 -29.39 19.11
N LEU A 27 17.64 -28.97 19.61
CA LEU A 27 18.02 -27.55 19.68
C LEU A 27 18.11 -26.92 18.30
N ILE A 28 18.71 -27.60 17.32
CA ILE A 28 18.79 -27.11 15.93
C ILE A 28 17.39 -26.98 15.33
N SER A 29 16.55 -28.02 15.47
CA SER A 29 15.17 -28.01 14.97
C SER A 29 14.33 -26.90 15.61
N ALA A 30 14.46 -26.67 16.91
CA ALA A 30 13.78 -25.58 17.60
C ALA A 30 14.27 -24.20 17.12
N GLY A 31 15.57 -24.07 16.82
CA GLY A 31 16.14 -22.88 16.20
C GLY A 31 15.53 -22.58 14.83
N ILE A 32 15.49 -23.59 13.95
CA ILE A 32 14.90 -23.48 12.60
C ILE A 32 13.40 -23.14 12.69
N PHE A 33 12.66 -23.80 13.58
CA PHE A 33 11.23 -23.57 13.76
C PHE A 33 10.91 -22.12 14.14
N ASN A 34 11.72 -21.50 15.02
CA ASN A 34 11.58 -20.10 15.37
C ASN A 34 11.83 -19.15 14.18
N ILE A 35 12.77 -19.49 13.29
CA ILE A 35 13.04 -18.71 12.08
C ILE A 35 11.84 -18.80 11.13
N VAL A 36 11.35 -20.02 10.87
CA VAL A 36 10.21 -20.25 9.95
C VAL A 36 8.97 -19.51 10.42
N GLN A 37 8.65 -19.50 11.72
CA GLN A 37 7.51 -18.74 12.23
C GLN A 37 7.61 -17.24 11.90
N LYS A 38 8.79 -16.66 12.10
CA LYS A 38 9.03 -15.23 11.82
C LYS A 38 8.95 -14.95 10.31
N GLU A 39 9.48 -15.85 9.49
CA GLU A 39 9.44 -15.73 8.04
C GLU A 39 8.01 -15.79 7.49
N VAL A 40 7.18 -16.70 8.00
CA VAL A 40 5.75 -16.77 7.63
C VAL A 40 5.04 -15.46 7.96
N VAL A 41 5.25 -14.91 9.15
CA VAL A 41 4.66 -13.62 9.55
C VAL A 41 5.20 -12.48 8.68
N LEU A 42 6.50 -12.43 8.41
CA LEU A 42 7.09 -11.40 7.55
C LEU A 42 6.55 -11.50 6.10
N SER A 43 6.36 -12.73 5.60
CA SER A 43 5.81 -12.96 4.26
C SER A 43 4.36 -12.46 4.14
N SER A 44 3.55 -12.58 5.19
CA SER A 44 2.20 -12.00 5.17
C SER A 44 2.23 -10.48 5.14
N TYR A 45 3.10 -9.83 5.93
CA TYR A 45 3.27 -8.37 5.87
C TYR A 45 3.82 -7.90 4.52
N ALA A 46 4.73 -8.67 3.90
CA ALA A 46 5.25 -8.35 2.58
C ALA A 46 4.15 -8.41 1.50
N ARG A 47 3.28 -9.43 1.55
CA ARG A 47 2.14 -9.55 0.64
C ARG A 47 1.14 -8.41 0.81
N GLU A 48 0.77 -8.08 2.05
CA GLU A 48 -0.16 -6.98 2.34
C GLU A 48 0.44 -5.63 1.95
N SER A 49 1.75 -5.45 2.16
CA SER A 49 2.48 -4.29 1.68
C SER A 49 2.45 -4.15 0.15
N GLN A 50 2.49 -5.25 -0.60
CA GLN A 50 2.40 -5.20 -2.06
C GLN A 50 1.04 -4.69 -2.53
N ARG A 51 -0.05 -5.01 -1.81
CA ARG A 51 -1.38 -4.46 -2.10
C ARG A 51 -1.42 -2.95 -1.91
N ALA A 52 -0.96 -2.47 -0.76
CA ALA A 52 -0.85 -1.03 -0.49
C ALA A 52 0.00 -0.32 -1.55
N PHE A 53 1.12 -0.92 -1.96
CA PHE A 53 1.98 -0.37 -3.00
C PHE A 53 1.28 -0.32 -4.36
N TYR A 54 0.59 -1.39 -4.75
CA TYR A 54 -0.13 -1.46 -6.04
C TYR A 54 -1.29 -0.46 -6.11
N ALA A 55 -2.00 -0.26 -5.00
CA ALA A 55 -3.02 0.78 -4.90
C ALA A 55 -2.42 2.19 -5.05
N ALA A 56 -1.28 2.46 -4.40
CA ALA A 56 -0.58 3.73 -4.54
C ALA A 56 -0.11 3.98 -5.98
N ASP A 57 0.48 2.97 -6.61
CA ASP A 57 1.02 3.03 -7.97
C ASP A 57 -0.09 3.29 -9.00
N SER A 58 -1.18 2.53 -8.90
CA SER A 58 -2.34 2.69 -9.79
C SER A 58 -2.98 4.07 -9.65
N ALA A 59 -3.11 4.58 -8.42
CA ALA A 59 -3.67 5.91 -8.17
C ALA A 59 -2.74 7.04 -8.66
N LEU A 60 -1.43 6.86 -8.53
CA LEU A 60 -0.43 7.78 -9.06
C LEU A 60 -0.47 7.85 -10.58
N GLU A 61 -0.53 6.70 -11.25
CA GLU A 61 -0.68 6.62 -12.71
C GLU A 61 -2.01 7.24 -13.17
N CYS A 62 -3.11 7.06 -12.43
CA CYS A 62 -4.37 7.75 -12.71
C CYS A 62 -4.23 9.27 -12.69
N ALA A 63 -3.59 9.82 -11.65
CA ALA A 63 -3.38 11.26 -11.55
C ALA A 63 -2.45 11.77 -12.66
N LEU A 64 -1.34 11.08 -12.89
CA LEU A 64 -0.36 11.46 -13.92
C LEU A 64 -0.99 11.43 -15.31
N TYR A 65 -1.73 10.37 -15.61
CA TYR A 65 -2.46 10.25 -16.87
C TYR A 65 -3.48 11.38 -17.02
N ALA A 66 -4.31 11.62 -16.02
CA ALA A 66 -5.33 12.65 -16.09
C ALA A 66 -4.73 14.06 -16.27
N ASP A 67 -3.56 14.29 -15.68
CA ASP A 67 -2.87 15.57 -15.77
C ASP A 67 -2.18 15.80 -17.12
N VAL A 68 -1.47 14.79 -17.64
CA VAL A 68 -0.67 14.93 -18.87
C VAL A 68 -1.50 14.73 -20.13
N SER A 69 -2.47 13.82 -20.12
CA SER A 69 -3.26 13.49 -21.31
C SER A 69 -4.43 14.44 -21.58
N GLY A 70 -4.82 15.26 -20.60
CA GLY A 70 -5.99 16.13 -20.69
C GLY A 70 -7.30 15.33 -20.64
N ALA A 71 -7.51 14.60 -19.54
CA ALA A 71 -8.61 13.64 -19.37
C ALA A 71 -10.03 14.25 -19.19
N VAL A 72 -10.17 15.58 -19.26
CA VAL A 72 -11.47 16.27 -19.18
C VAL A 72 -11.76 17.02 -20.47
N VAL A 73 -12.93 16.80 -21.05
CA VAL A 73 -13.43 17.62 -22.17
C VAL A 73 -14.06 18.89 -21.59
N THR A 74 -13.36 20.01 -21.73
CA THR A 74 -13.90 21.33 -21.36
C THR A 74 -14.53 22.01 -22.59
N PRO A 75 -15.40 23.03 -22.41
CA PRO A 75 -15.89 23.85 -23.52
C PRO A 75 -14.77 24.49 -24.36
N THR A 76 -13.56 24.58 -23.80
CA THR A 76 -12.35 25.15 -24.40
C THR A 76 -11.39 24.11 -25.00
N GLY A 77 -11.73 22.80 -24.96
CA GLY A 77 -10.89 21.70 -25.47
C GLY A 77 -10.49 20.68 -24.40
N PRO A 78 -9.58 19.74 -24.71
CA PRO A 78 -9.02 18.80 -23.73
C PRO A 78 -8.30 19.57 -22.62
N GLY A 79 -8.53 19.18 -21.37
CA GLY A 79 -7.96 19.84 -20.19
C GLY A 79 -7.69 18.85 -19.06
N THR A 80 -6.88 19.27 -18.09
CA THR A 80 -6.60 18.50 -16.87
C THR A 80 -7.67 18.83 -15.81
N PRO A 81 -8.11 17.84 -14.99
CA PRO A 81 -8.94 18.13 -13.82
C PRO A 81 -8.17 18.93 -12.74
N PHE A 82 -6.84 19.05 -12.87
CA PHE A 82 -5.95 19.73 -11.93
C PHE A 82 -5.46 21.08 -12.48
N SER A 83 -6.36 21.85 -13.11
CA SER A 83 -6.03 23.10 -13.79
C SER A 83 -5.62 24.21 -12.82
N ALA A 84 -4.41 24.76 -12.97
CA ALA A 84 -3.97 25.94 -12.24
C ALA A 84 -4.60 27.25 -12.79
N ASN A 85 -5.06 27.25 -14.05
CA ASN A 85 -5.62 28.45 -14.70
C ASN A 85 -7.04 28.75 -14.22
N ALA A 86 -7.80 27.70 -13.91
CA ALA A 86 -9.18 27.75 -13.46
C ALA A 86 -9.40 26.58 -12.48
N PRO A 87 -8.83 26.66 -11.26
CA PRO A 87 -8.91 25.59 -10.29
C PRO A 87 -10.35 25.41 -9.83
N ALA A 88 -10.85 24.19 -9.93
CA ALA A 88 -12.18 23.80 -9.53
C ALA A 88 -12.23 22.28 -9.30
N ASP A 89 -13.31 21.81 -8.68
CA ASP A 89 -13.61 20.39 -8.64
C ASP A 89 -13.76 19.83 -10.06
N GLY A 90 -13.38 18.57 -10.23
CA GLY A 90 -13.31 17.91 -11.53
C GLY A 90 -13.76 16.45 -11.44
N VAL A 91 -14.10 15.89 -12.58
CA VAL A 91 -14.34 14.44 -12.74
C VAL A 91 -13.54 13.97 -13.92
N PHE A 92 -12.80 12.88 -13.76
CA PHE A 92 -12.03 12.25 -14.83
C PHE A 92 -12.21 10.74 -14.79
N GLU A 93 -12.00 10.08 -15.93
CA GLU A 93 -12.05 8.63 -15.99
C GLU A 93 -10.67 8.03 -15.72
N CYS A 94 -10.61 7.03 -14.83
CA CYS A 94 -9.44 6.18 -14.71
C CYS A 94 -9.85 4.74 -14.42
N ALA A 95 -9.13 3.80 -15.05
CA ALA A 95 -9.40 2.36 -14.91
C ALA A 95 -10.86 1.95 -15.21
N GLY A 96 -11.58 2.75 -16.01
CA GLY A 96 -12.99 2.53 -16.35
C GLY A 96 -13.99 3.10 -15.32
N ASP A 97 -13.52 3.77 -14.28
CA ASP A 97 -14.37 4.42 -13.27
C ASP A 97 -14.27 5.94 -13.35
N SER A 98 -15.35 6.63 -12.98
CA SER A 98 -15.36 8.09 -12.84
C SER A 98 -14.87 8.49 -11.45
N ILE A 99 -13.73 9.18 -11.40
CA ILE A 99 -13.10 9.67 -10.17
C ILE A 99 -13.38 11.17 -10.03
N ALA A 100 -13.94 11.55 -8.88
CA ALA A 100 -14.10 12.95 -8.51
C ALA A 100 -12.83 13.48 -7.83
N SER A 101 -12.28 14.56 -8.37
CA SER A 101 -11.21 15.34 -7.74
C SER A 101 -11.78 16.60 -7.10
N THR A 102 -11.36 16.88 -5.87
CA THR A 102 -11.72 18.08 -5.13
C THR A 102 -10.57 19.07 -5.15
N TYR A 103 -10.84 20.31 -5.53
CA TYR A 103 -9.91 21.42 -5.33
C TYR A 103 -10.00 21.88 -3.87
N LEU A 104 -8.85 21.88 -3.18
CA LEU A 104 -8.82 22.36 -1.80
C LEU A 104 -8.62 23.88 -1.82
N GLU A 105 -9.73 24.63 -1.80
CA GLU A 105 -9.69 26.09 -1.66
C GLU A 105 -8.86 26.47 -0.41
N THR A 106 -8.02 27.49 -0.53
CA THR A 106 -7.04 27.95 0.46
C THR A 106 -7.63 28.51 1.76
N SER A 107 -8.85 28.14 2.15
CA SER A 107 -9.36 28.37 3.51
C SER A 107 -8.84 27.29 4.48
N GLY A 108 -7.52 27.18 4.62
CA GLY A 108 -6.89 26.32 5.63
C GLY A 108 -5.60 25.60 5.25
N GLY A 109 -5.15 25.69 3.99
CA GLY A 109 -3.85 25.14 3.55
C GLY A 109 -2.68 26.04 3.92
N THR A 110 -1.56 25.46 4.36
CA THR A 110 -0.31 26.18 4.63
C THR A 110 0.23 26.81 3.35
N ALA A 111 1.06 27.86 3.49
CA ALA A 111 1.63 28.68 2.42
C ALA A 111 2.60 27.93 1.45
N ASP A 112 2.48 26.61 1.35
CA ASP A 112 3.43 25.74 0.65
C ASP A 112 2.97 25.35 -0.77
N TYR A 113 1.67 25.47 -1.09
CA TYR A 113 1.09 25.03 -2.38
C TYR A 113 0.15 26.06 -3.01
N ASP A 114 0.33 26.32 -4.32
CA ASP A 114 -0.52 27.29 -5.04
C ASP A 114 -1.89 26.69 -5.43
N TYR A 115 -1.92 25.47 -5.98
CA TYR A 115 -3.16 24.78 -6.34
C TYR A 115 -3.14 23.29 -5.96
N PRO A 116 -3.68 22.93 -4.78
CA PRO A 116 -3.80 21.54 -4.34
C PRO A 116 -5.14 20.89 -4.71
N PHE A 117 -5.08 19.64 -5.17
CA PHE A 117 -6.23 18.79 -5.49
C PHE A 117 -6.13 17.45 -4.79
N VAL A 118 -7.25 16.88 -4.37
CA VAL A 118 -7.29 15.55 -3.75
C VAL A 118 -8.35 14.67 -4.38
N PHE A 119 -8.09 13.37 -4.41
CA PHE A 119 -9.09 12.37 -4.75
C PHE A 119 -8.81 11.03 -4.08
N ARG A 120 -9.78 10.14 -4.16
CA ARG A 120 -9.67 8.75 -3.68
C ARG A 120 -9.69 7.80 -4.86
N TYR A 121 -8.86 6.78 -4.79
CA TYR A 121 -8.78 5.70 -5.76
C TYR A 121 -9.08 4.38 -5.05
N TYR A 122 -9.89 3.53 -5.69
CA TYR A 122 -10.17 2.17 -5.24
C TYR A 122 -10.59 1.34 -6.45
N ASN A 123 -10.50 0.02 -6.34
CA ASN A 123 -10.83 -0.88 -7.44
C ASN A 123 -12.32 -1.27 -7.38
N THR A 124 -13.15 -0.74 -8.27
CA THR A 124 -14.59 -1.06 -8.31
C THR A 124 -14.88 -2.40 -9.00
N TYR A 125 -13.91 -2.96 -9.74
CA TYR A 125 -14.08 -4.18 -10.55
C TYR A 125 -13.78 -5.46 -9.78
N ASN A 126 -12.86 -5.42 -8.83
CA ASN A 126 -12.49 -6.57 -8.02
C ASN A 126 -13.00 -6.42 -6.59
N THR A 127 -14.18 -6.95 -6.32
CA THR A 127 -14.79 -6.95 -4.98
C THR A 127 -14.03 -7.77 -3.93
N ASN A 128 -12.92 -8.43 -4.31
CA ASN A 128 -12.03 -9.14 -3.39
C ASN A 128 -10.77 -8.32 -3.06
N ASP A 129 -10.58 -7.18 -3.71
CA ASP A 129 -9.49 -6.25 -3.45
C ASP A 129 -10.02 -5.02 -2.72
N ASN A 130 -9.81 -5.01 -1.41
CA ASN A 130 -10.22 -3.91 -0.54
C ASN A 130 -9.09 -2.90 -0.35
N SER A 131 -8.12 -2.83 -1.26
CA SER A 131 -7.10 -1.79 -1.23
C SER A 131 -7.64 -0.49 -1.84
N CYS A 132 -7.17 0.62 -1.30
CA CYS A 132 -7.53 1.95 -1.77
C CYS A 132 -6.35 2.90 -1.61
N ALA A 133 -6.44 4.08 -2.21
CA ALA A 133 -5.40 5.08 -2.10
C ALA A 133 -5.98 6.49 -2.04
N TYR A 134 -5.25 7.36 -1.34
CA TYR A 134 -5.46 8.79 -1.33
C TYR A 134 -4.42 9.45 -2.20
N VAL A 135 -4.85 10.39 -3.02
CA VAL A 135 -3.96 11.14 -3.91
C VAL A 135 -4.06 12.63 -3.61
N LEU A 136 -2.90 13.27 -3.57
CA LEU A 136 -2.72 14.71 -3.48
C LEU A 136 -1.91 15.14 -4.71
N VAL A 137 -2.50 16.02 -5.52
CA VAL A 137 -1.86 16.66 -6.67
C VAL A 137 -1.60 18.11 -6.31
N GLU A 138 -0.35 18.54 -6.36
CA GLU A 138 0.10 19.87 -5.98
C GLU A 138 0.69 20.55 -7.19
N LYS A 139 0.14 21.70 -7.57
CA LYS A 139 0.67 22.56 -8.63
C LYS A 139 1.28 23.81 -8.00
N ASN A 140 2.56 24.03 -8.25
CA ASN A 140 3.30 25.20 -7.78
C ASN A 140 3.83 26.00 -8.96
N LEU A 141 3.58 27.30 -8.95
CA LEU A 141 4.08 28.22 -9.95
C LEU A 141 5.57 28.50 -9.69
N LYS A 142 6.42 28.19 -10.67
CA LYS A 142 7.85 28.55 -10.63
C LYS A 142 8.15 29.89 -11.31
N SER A 143 7.13 30.48 -11.93
CA SER A 143 7.14 31.78 -12.57
C SER A 143 5.94 32.60 -12.09
N THR A 144 5.97 33.92 -12.24
CA THR A 144 4.81 34.79 -11.94
C THR A 144 3.62 34.54 -12.87
N ASP A 145 3.84 33.81 -13.97
CA ASP A 145 2.84 33.41 -14.95
C ASP A 145 2.70 31.87 -14.99
N LEU A 146 1.59 31.37 -15.54
CA LEU A 146 1.26 29.95 -15.77
C LEU A 146 2.16 29.25 -16.82
N SER A 147 3.36 29.77 -17.02
CA SER A 147 4.36 29.34 -18.02
C SER A 147 5.27 28.21 -17.53
N MET A 148 5.34 28.00 -16.22
CA MET A 148 6.15 26.95 -15.61
C MET A 148 5.49 26.48 -14.32
N ILE A 149 4.95 25.27 -14.34
CA ILE A 149 4.21 24.69 -13.22
C ILE A 149 4.95 23.43 -12.77
N GLU A 150 5.48 23.45 -11.55
CA GLU A 150 5.97 22.25 -10.90
C GLU A 150 4.78 21.49 -10.34
N THR A 151 4.59 20.27 -10.83
CA THR A 151 3.55 19.36 -10.38
C THR A 151 4.18 18.29 -9.50
N ARG A 152 3.64 18.12 -8.30
CA ARG A 152 3.93 16.97 -7.46
C ARG A 152 2.67 16.14 -7.28
N ILE A 153 2.76 14.86 -7.58
CA ILE A 153 1.70 13.90 -7.30
C ILE A 153 2.19 13.04 -6.15
N THR A 154 1.39 12.94 -5.09
CA THR A 154 1.62 12.04 -3.97
C THR A 154 0.46 11.07 -3.89
N ALA A 155 0.73 9.78 -4.00
CA ALA A 155 -0.26 8.73 -3.78
C ALA A 155 0.10 7.94 -2.52
N VAL A 156 -0.89 7.70 -1.67
CA VAL A 156 -0.77 6.94 -0.43
C VAL A 156 -1.75 5.79 -0.51
N GLY A 157 -1.24 4.58 -0.73
CA GLY A 157 -2.04 3.37 -0.85
C GLY A 157 -2.09 2.58 0.46
N PHE A 158 -3.20 1.89 0.67
CA PHE A 158 -3.55 1.13 1.86
C PHE A 158 -4.00 -0.27 1.46
N ASN A 159 -3.61 -1.28 2.24
CA ASN A 159 -3.96 -2.68 1.93
C ASN A 159 -5.40 -3.04 2.32
N ILE A 160 -6.00 -2.30 3.26
CA ILE A 160 -7.33 -2.57 3.81
C ILE A 160 -8.12 -1.27 3.90
N CYS A 161 -9.24 -1.27 3.21
CA CYS A 161 -10.19 -0.17 3.17
C CYS A 161 -11.62 -0.69 3.32
N THR A 162 -12.48 0.21 3.77
CA THR A 162 -13.90 0.04 4.05
C THR A 162 -14.70 1.06 3.27
N ASP A 163 -16.01 0.83 3.17
CA ASP A 163 -16.95 1.81 2.67
C ASP A 163 -17.24 2.91 3.72
N SER A 164 -18.11 3.85 3.34
CA SER A 164 -18.58 4.91 4.24
C SER A 164 -19.30 4.43 5.51
N SER A 165 -19.71 3.16 5.56
CA SER A 165 -20.36 2.52 6.71
C SER A 165 -19.39 1.69 7.56
N GLY A 166 -18.10 1.65 7.20
CA GLY A 166 -17.09 0.83 7.89
C GLY A 166 -17.15 -0.66 7.53
N VAL A 167 -17.78 -1.02 6.41
CA VAL A 167 -17.95 -2.39 5.95
C VAL A 167 -17.00 -2.68 4.79
N TYR A 168 -16.50 -3.91 4.72
CA TYR A 168 -15.67 -4.43 3.62
C TYR A 168 -16.50 -4.83 2.38
N SER A 169 -17.45 -3.99 1.99
CA SER A 169 -18.37 -4.25 0.87
C SER A 169 -18.81 -2.93 0.24
N GLY A 170 -18.97 -2.88 -1.08
CA GLY A 170 -19.32 -1.63 -1.79
C GLY A 170 -18.10 -0.77 -2.13
N ASP A 171 -18.24 0.55 -2.06
CA ASP A 171 -17.22 1.53 -2.43
C ASP A 171 -16.14 1.63 -1.32
N VAL A 172 -15.26 0.64 -1.26
CA VAL A 172 -14.19 0.48 -0.26
C VAL A 172 -13.06 1.51 -0.41
N ASN A 173 -13.39 2.79 -0.25
CA ASN A 173 -12.51 3.92 -0.54
C ASN A 173 -11.94 4.63 0.71
N ILE A 174 -12.20 4.10 1.91
CA ILE A 174 -11.74 4.68 3.18
C ILE A 174 -10.78 3.70 3.86
N PRO A 175 -9.52 4.06 4.14
CA PRO A 175 -8.63 3.19 4.90
C PRO A 175 -9.19 2.85 6.27
N ASP A 176 -9.07 1.58 6.65
CA ASP A 176 -9.51 1.10 7.97
C ASP A 176 -8.43 1.40 9.03
N PHE A 177 -8.45 2.63 9.55
CA PHE A 177 -7.47 3.10 10.55
C PHE A 177 -7.54 2.38 11.89
N ASP A 178 -8.64 1.67 12.18
CA ASP A 178 -8.79 0.87 13.40
C ASP A 178 -8.17 -0.53 13.24
N ASN A 179 -7.77 -0.92 12.02
CA ASN A 179 -7.19 -2.23 11.75
C ASN A 179 -5.69 -2.28 12.13
N PRO A 180 -5.27 -3.19 13.05
CA PRO A 180 -3.87 -3.29 13.47
C PRO A 180 -2.93 -3.84 12.38
N THR A 181 -3.50 -4.37 11.28
CA THR A 181 -2.75 -4.87 10.12
C THR A 181 -2.81 -3.91 8.92
N LEU A 182 -3.28 -2.68 9.14
CA LEU A 182 -3.21 -1.61 8.15
C LEU A 182 -1.75 -1.31 7.81
N LEU A 183 -1.44 -1.32 6.53
CA LEU A 183 -0.16 -0.96 5.96
C LEU A 183 -0.35 0.17 4.96
N GLU A 184 0.53 1.15 5.05
CA GLU A 184 0.57 2.31 4.16
C GLU A 184 1.81 2.23 3.26
N ARG A 185 1.65 2.60 1.98
CA ARG A 185 2.76 2.83 1.06
C ARG A 185 2.57 4.15 0.33
N ARG A 186 3.58 5.02 0.42
CA ARG A 186 3.58 6.34 -0.21
C ARG A 186 4.51 6.36 -1.42
N LEU A 187 3.98 6.82 -2.54
CA LEU A 187 4.71 7.13 -3.76
C LEU A 187 4.56 8.62 -4.07
N SER A 188 5.61 9.22 -4.62
CA SER A 188 5.54 10.59 -5.08
C SER A 188 6.43 10.82 -6.28
N ILE A 189 5.91 11.57 -7.24
CA ILE A 189 6.63 12.01 -8.42
C ILE A 189 6.55 13.53 -8.52
N ILE A 190 7.59 14.13 -9.09
CA ILE A 190 7.68 15.57 -9.34
C ILE A 190 8.11 15.76 -10.78
N TYR A 191 7.40 16.61 -11.50
CA TYR A 191 7.75 17.02 -12.86
C TYR A 191 7.36 18.48 -13.08
N THR A 192 7.85 19.07 -14.17
CA THR A 192 7.52 20.44 -14.55
C THR A 192 6.90 20.43 -15.93
N GLN A 193 5.86 21.23 -16.11
CA GLN A 193 5.16 21.45 -17.37
C GLN A 193 5.09 22.94 -17.71
#